data_AF-A0A843A8M6-F1
#
_entry.id   AF-A0A843A8M6-F1
#
_cell.length_a   1.000
_cell.length_b   1.000
_cell.length_c   1.000
_cell.angle_alpha   90.00
_cell.angle_beta   90.00
_cell.angle_gamma   90.00
#
_symmetry.space_group_name_H-M   'P 1'
#
loop_
_entity.id
_entity.type
_entity.pdbx_description
1 polymer ?
#
loop_
_entity_poly.entity_id
_entity_poly.type
_entity_poly.pdbx_seq_one_letter_code
_entity_poly.pdbx_strand_id
1 'polypeptide(L)'
;MTLRKIYTLYYSKKLKPSQIVHHKNGNKRDNRIENLQVILESDSWEWHNRIHKKMERQTGNWHGLKICTKCKTKNDEDFIYCKICGNELNKKTC
;
A
#
# COMPACT_ATOMS: atom_id res chain seq x y z
N MET A 1 9.78 1.20 6.68
CA MET A 1 9.29 0.48 7.86
C MET A 1 8.30 -0.58 7.38
N THR A 2 8.40 -1.84 7.81
CA THR A 2 7.51 -2.92 7.33
C THR A 2 6.36 -3.15 8.31
N LEU A 3 5.14 -3.39 7.80
CA LEU A 3 3.93 -3.62 8.60
C LEU A 3 4.09 -4.76 9.63
N ARG A 4 4.84 -5.80 9.23
CA ARG A 4 5.20 -6.92 10.10
C ARG A 4 5.91 -6.46 11.38
N LYS A 5 6.83 -5.49 11.28
CA LYS A 5 7.54 -4.94 12.46
C LYS A 5 6.58 -4.17 13.37
N ILE A 6 5.73 -3.32 12.80
CA ILE A 6 4.75 -2.53 13.55
C ILE A 6 3.82 -3.46 14.36
N TYR A 7 3.27 -4.47 13.69
CA TYR A 7 2.38 -5.45 14.32
C TYR A 7 3.08 -6.26 15.42
N THR A 8 4.28 -6.78 15.15
CA THR A 8 5.02 -7.60 16.12
C THR A 8 5.45 -6.81 17.34
N LEU A 9 5.82 -5.53 17.20
CA LEU A 9 6.14 -4.67 18.33
C LEU A 9 4.90 -4.40 19.19
N TYR A 10 3.77 -4.05 18.55
CA TYR A 10 2.54 -3.72 19.28
C TYR A 10 2.00 -4.91 20.08
N TYR A 11 1.92 -6.09 19.48
CA TYR A 11 1.38 -7.28 20.13
C TYR A 11 2.44 -8.14 20.85
N SER A 12 3.71 -7.73 20.83
CA SER A 12 4.86 -8.54 21.30
C SER A 12 4.84 -9.98 20.75
N LYS A 13 4.31 -10.17 19.54
CA LYS A 13 4.04 -11.49 18.95
C LYS A 13 4.69 -11.60 17.57
N LYS A 14 5.50 -12.65 17.39
CA LYS A 14 6.06 -12.99 16.08
C LYS A 14 4.97 -13.57 15.18
N LEU A 15 4.87 -13.04 13.97
CA LEU A 15 4.03 -13.59 12.91
C LEU A 15 4.72 -14.78 12.26
N LYS A 16 3.96 -15.84 11.96
CA LYS A 16 4.45 -16.97 11.17
C LYS A 16 4.87 -16.51 9.76
N PRO A 17 5.76 -17.24 9.07
CA PRO A 17 6.13 -16.92 7.69
C PRO A 17 4.93 -16.85 6.75
N SER A 18 3.93 -17.73 6.95
CA SER A 18 2.68 -17.77 6.19
C SER A 18 1.67 -16.67 6.55
N GLN A 19 2.01 -15.74 7.46
CA GLN A 19 1.12 -14.66 7.89
C GLN A 19 1.59 -13.32 7.33
N ILE A 20 0.68 -12.63 6.65
CA ILE A 20 0.92 -11.33 6.00
C ILE A 20 0.02 -10.29 6.67
N VAL A 21 0.55 -9.06 6.82
CA VAL A 21 -0.19 -7.92 7.36
C VAL A 21 -0.65 -7.03 6.20
N HIS A 22 -1.95 -6.76 6.13
CA HIS A 22 -2.59 -5.92 5.11
C HIS A 22 -3.30 -4.71 5.73
N HIS A 23 -3.44 -3.63 4.96
CA HIS A 23 -4.26 -2.47 5.31
C HIS A 23 -5.72 -2.71 4.95
N LYS A 24 -6.63 -2.60 5.92
CA LYS A 24 -8.08 -2.76 5.74
C LYS A 24 -8.67 -1.72 4.79
N ASN A 25 -8.25 -0.46 4.92
CA ASN A 25 -8.72 0.64 4.08
C ASN A 25 -7.94 0.83 2.78
N GLY A 26 -6.93 0.00 2.50
CA GLY A 26 -6.07 0.13 1.32
C GLY A 26 -5.11 1.33 1.32
N ASN A 27 -5.13 2.18 2.35
CA ASN A 27 -4.20 3.30 2.50
C ASN A 27 -2.89 2.82 3.14
N LYS A 28 -1.84 2.68 2.33
CA LYS A 28 -0.51 2.23 2.76
C LYS A 28 0.16 3.12 3.82
N ARG A 29 -0.28 4.38 3.95
CA ARG A 29 0.27 5.36 4.90
C ARG A 29 -0.41 5.28 6.27
N ASP A 30 -1.60 4.69 6.35
CA ASP A 30 -2.35 4.52 7.60
C ASP A 30 -1.91 3.25 8.35
N ASN A 31 -0.85 3.40 9.15
CA ASN A 31 -0.23 2.30 9.90
C ASN A 31 -0.83 2.06 11.28
N ARG A 32 -1.98 2.68 11.59
CA ARG A 32 -2.65 2.45 12.88
C ARG A 32 -3.09 0.99 12.99
N ILE A 33 -2.91 0.38 14.16
CA ILE A 33 -3.10 -1.06 14.35
C ILE A 33 -4.52 -1.51 14.01
N GLU A 34 -5.53 -0.69 14.31
CA GLU A 34 -6.92 -0.96 13.97
C GLU A 34 -7.16 -1.08 12.46
N ASN A 35 -6.32 -0.41 11.64
CA ASN A 35 -6.36 -0.47 10.19
C ASN A 35 -5.53 -1.64 9.62
N LEU A 36 -4.81 -2.39 10.45
CA LEU A 36 -4.03 -3.55 10.03
C LEU A 36 -4.81 -4.84 10.27
N GLN A 37 -4.69 -5.79 9.35
CA GLN A 37 -5.25 -7.13 9.45
C GLN A 37 -4.18 -8.17 9.13
N VAL A 38 -4.04 -9.17 10.00
CA VAL A 38 -3.23 -10.36 9.71
C VAL A 38 -4.11 -11.35 8.96
N ILE A 39 -3.62 -11.84 7.84
CA ILE A 39 -4.22 -12.92 7.06
C ILE A 39 -3.18 -13.97 6.72
N LEU A 40 -3.61 -15.15 6.30
CA LEU A 40 -2.71 -16.15 5.75
C LEU A 40 -2.33 -15.78 4.31
N GLU A 41 -1.14 -16.17 3.89
CA GLU A 41 -0.65 -16.00 2.53
C GLU A 41 -1.58 -16.68 1.52
N SER A 42 -2.07 -17.89 1.84
CA SER A 42 -3.07 -18.63 1.06
C SER A 42 -4.36 -17.83 0.84
N ASP A 43 -4.73 -17.03 1.84
CA ASP A 43 -5.99 -16.29 1.87
C ASP A 43 -5.79 -14.85 1.37
N SER A 44 -4.56 -14.45 1.06
CA SER A 44 -4.23 -13.08 0.66
C SER A 44 -5.00 -12.69 -0.60
N TRP A 45 -5.04 -13.58 -1.60
CA TRP A 45 -5.79 -13.36 -2.83
C TRP A 45 -7.30 -13.24 -2.60
N GLU A 46 -7.88 -14.17 -1.84
CA GLU A 46 -9.32 -14.17 -1.56
C GLU A 46 -9.72 -12.93 -0.74
N TRP A 47 -8.94 -12.60 0.29
CA TRP A 47 -9.17 -11.42 1.12
C TRP A 47 -9.09 -10.14 0.31
N HIS A 48 -8.09 -10.03 -0.58
CA HIS A 48 -7.98 -8.92 -1.50
C HIS A 48 -9.21 -8.79 -2.40
N ASN A 49 -9.72 -9.90 -2.92
CA ASN A 49 -10.94 -9.94 -3.73
C ASN A 49 -12.22 -9.71 -2.92
N ARG A 50 -12.24 -9.93 -1.61
CA ARG A 50 -13.43 -9.71 -0.78
C ARG A 50 -13.53 -8.28 -0.29
N ILE A 51 -12.40 -7.73 0.18
CA ILE A 51 -12.36 -6.41 0.82
C ILE A 51 -12.22 -5.29 -0.20
N HIS A 52 -11.39 -5.47 -1.25
CA HIS A 52 -11.15 -4.40 -2.20
C HIS A 52 -11.96 -4.49 -3.51
N LYS A 53 -12.77 -5.53 -3.72
CA LYS A 53 -13.63 -5.65 -4.92
C LYS A 53 -14.95 -4.86 -4.78
N LYS A 54 -15.35 -4.52 -3.55
CA LYS A 54 -16.52 -3.67 -3.24
C LYS A 54 -16.19 -2.18 -3.10
N MET A 55 -14.92 -1.84 -2.90
CA MET A 55 -14.48 -0.45 -3.02
C MET A 55 -14.24 -0.19 -4.50
N GLU A 56 -15.05 0.66 -5.13
CA GLU A 56 -14.69 1.20 -6.44
C GLU A 56 -13.34 1.89 -6.26
N ARG A 57 -12.30 1.22 -6.74
CA ARG A 57 -10.95 1.76 -6.71
C ARG A 57 -10.95 2.86 -7.76
N GLN A 58 -10.89 4.12 -7.34
CA GLN A 58 -10.89 5.28 -8.25
C GLN A 58 -9.87 5.17 -9.40
N THR A 59 -8.86 4.30 -9.29
CA THR A 59 -7.73 4.27 -10.23
C THR A 59 -7.47 2.91 -10.91
N GLY A 60 -8.24 1.85 -10.64
CA GLY A 60 -8.18 0.56 -11.36
C GLY A 60 -6.83 -0.20 -11.41
N ASN A 61 -5.74 0.40 -10.95
CA ASN A 61 -4.39 -0.14 -11.06
C ASN A 61 -3.95 -0.80 -9.76
N TRP A 62 -3.56 -2.06 -9.86
CA TRP A 62 -2.71 -2.65 -8.85
C TRP A 62 -1.35 -1.96 -8.94
N HIS A 63 -1.05 -1.16 -7.92
CA HIS A 63 0.02 -0.15 -7.89
C HIS A 63 -0.27 1.02 -8.85
N GLY A 64 -0.88 2.09 -8.33
CA GLY A 64 -1.00 3.34 -9.07
C GLY A 64 0.39 3.80 -9.50
N LEU A 65 0.61 3.96 -10.80
CA LEU A 65 1.88 4.49 -11.32
C LEU A 65 1.72 5.98 -11.60
N LYS A 66 2.48 6.81 -10.89
CA LYS A 66 2.61 8.24 -11.20
C LYS A 66 3.64 8.44 -12.30
N ILE A 67 3.17 8.90 -13.45
CA ILE A 67 4.05 9.28 -14.56
C ILE A 67 4.62 10.65 -14.27
N CYS A 68 5.95 10.75 -14.23
CA CYS A 68 6.60 12.04 -14.10
C CYS A 68 6.29 12.92 -15.32
N THR A 69 5.76 14.12 -15.10
CA THR A 69 5.43 15.06 -16.18
C THR A 69 6.66 15.53 -16.96
N LYS A 70 7.81 15.63 -16.28
CA LYS A 70 9.09 16.09 -16.82
C LYS A 70 9.83 15.02 -17.65
N CYS A 71 10.06 13.83 -17.08
CA CYS A 71 10.90 12.80 -17.73
C CYS A 71 10.15 11.52 -18.12
N LYS A 72 8.82 11.49 -17.96
CA LYS A 72 7.93 10.36 -18.31
C LYS A 72 8.22 9.04 -17.60
N THR A 73 9.16 9.01 -16.65
CA THR A 73 9.42 7.85 -15.79
C THR A 73 8.18 7.47 -15.01
N LYS A 74 7.89 6.15 -14.95
CA LYS A 74 6.86 5.57 -14.07
C LYS A 74 7.40 5.48 -12.64
N ASN A 75 6.69 6.08 -11.71
CA ASN A 75 6.98 6.04 -10.27
C ASN A 75 5.82 5.35 -9.57
N ASP A 76 6.04 4.72 -8.42
CA ASP A 76 4.94 4.24 -7.60
C ASP A 76 4.17 5.45 -7.03
N GLU A 77 2.87 5.33 -6.79
CA GLU A 77 2.01 6.37 -6.23
C GLU A 77 2.54 6.95 -4.91
N ASP A 78 3.28 6.15 -4.15
CA ASP A 78 3.89 6.52 -2.87
C ASP A 78 5.04 7.54 -3.02
N PHE A 79 5.58 7.74 -4.24
CA PHE A 79 6.64 8.71 -4.49
C PHE A 79 6.08 10.13 -4.58
N ILE A 80 6.61 11.02 -3.74
CA ILE A 80 6.36 12.47 -3.81
C ILE A 80 7.20 13.09 -4.94
N TYR A 81 8.38 12.55 -5.20
CA TYR A 81 9.33 13.01 -6.21
C TYR A 81 9.70 11.89 -7.20
N CYS A 82 9.96 12.26 -8.45
CA CYS A 82 10.40 11.31 -9.45
C CYS A 82 11.75 10.70 -9.06
N LYS A 83 11.83 9.36 -9.07
CA LYS A 83 13.06 8.62 -8.73
C LYS A 83 14.24 8.87 -9.68
N ILE A 84 13.98 9.41 -10.87
CA ILE A 84 15.01 9.67 -11.90
C ILE A 84 15.39 11.15 -11.94
N CYS A 85 14.42 12.05 -12.04
CA CYS A 85 14.72 13.47 -12.27
C CYS A 85 14.40 14.38 -11.08
N GLY A 86 13.94 13.84 -9.95
CA GLY A 86 13.60 14.61 -8.75
C GLY A 86 12.36 15.49 -8.85
N ASN A 87 11.68 15.54 -10.01
CA ASN A 87 10.49 16.37 -10.19
C ASN A 87 9.33 15.92 -9.29
N GLU A 88 8.63 16.86 -8.66
CA GLU A 88 7.47 16.56 -7.82
C GLU A 88 6.33 15.93 -8.63
N LEU A 89 5.69 14.90 -8.07
CA LEU A 89 4.64 14.11 -8.72
C LEU A 89 3.22 14.45 -8.22
N ASN A 90 3.10 15.26 -7.15
CA ASN A 90 1.84 15.61 -6.48
C ASN A 90 1.41 17.06 -6.73
N LYS A 91 1.62 17.60 -7.93
CA LYS A 91 1.05 18.92 -8.24
C LYS A 91 -0.47 18.75 -8.40
N LYS A 92 -1.23 18.98 -7.33
CA LYS A 92 -2.67 19.27 -7.44
C LYS A 92 -2.76 20.52 -8.33
N THR A 93 -3.13 20.33 -9.58
CA THR A 93 -3.67 21.43 -10.39
C THR A 93 -4.97 21.83 -9.71
N CYS A 94 -4.97 23.01 -9.08
CA CYS A 94 -6.17 23.70 -8.64
C CYS A 94 -7.13 23.91 -9.81
#